data_AF-A0A2G6LJL4-F1
#
_entry.id   AF-A0A2G6LJL4-F1
#
_cell.length_a   1.000
_cell.length_b   1.000
_cell.length_c   1.000
_cell.angle_alpha   90.00
_cell.angle_beta   90.00
_cell.angle_gamma   90.00
#
_symmetry.space_group_name_H-M   'P 1'
#
loop_
_entity.id
_entity.type
_entity.pdbx_description
1 polymer ?
#
loop_
_entity_poly.entity_id
_entity_poly.type
_entity_poly.pdbx_seq_one_letter_code
_entity_poly.pdbx_strand_id
1 'polypeptide(L)'
;MLIDVVKQTDSEIFQQALVEYKKPIIIYDKQLGEMTYDRNLGELKGKVNFLDKQIDFSVNDDVDSDDNQPKADRAIHHLKTFFQSEETSKAWNQKLRKFATEQLIENAKHWQAEKGHTLTADEFYNRIQL
;
A
#
# COMPACT_ATOMS: atom_id res chain seq x y z
N MET A 1 32.04 7.90 -7.19
CA MET A 1 32.20 6.73 -8.08
C MET A 1 31.19 6.93 -9.20
N LEU A 2 31.64 7.20 -10.42
CA LEU A 2 30.75 7.36 -11.59
C LEU A 2 30.28 5.97 -12.00
N ILE A 3 28.98 5.72 -11.97
CA ILE A 3 28.39 4.48 -12.46
C ILE A 3 28.27 4.63 -13.97
N ASP A 4 29.15 3.97 -14.73
CA ASP A 4 29.04 3.94 -16.19
C ASP A 4 27.74 3.20 -16.56
N VAL A 5 26.84 3.90 -17.24
CA VAL A 5 25.66 3.28 -17.85
C VAL A 5 26.16 2.38 -18.97
N VAL A 6 26.11 1.08 -18.75
CA VAL A 6 26.36 0.06 -19.78
C VAL A 6 25.43 0.36 -20.95
N LYS A 7 26.00 0.62 -22.14
CA LYS A 7 25.24 0.83 -23.38
C LYS A 7 24.18 -0.26 -23.51
N GLN A 8 22.94 0.15 -23.77
CA GLN A 8 21.83 -0.77 -24.02
C GLN A 8 22.25 -1.77 -25.09
N THR A 9 22.30 -3.06 -24.72
CA THR A 9 22.71 -4.14 -25.62
C THR A 9 21.46 -4.77 -26.22
N ASP A 10 21.38 -4.81 -27.54
CA ASP A 10 20.28 -5.42 -28.29
C ASP A 10 20.43 -6.95 -28.44
N SER A 11 21.29 -7.56 -27.61
CA SER A 11 21.49 -9.00 -27.62
C SER A 11 20.19 -9.73 -27.24
N GLU A 12 19.72 -10.63 -28.10
CA GLU A 12 18.54 -11.46 -27.85
C GLU A 12 18.65 -12.22 -26.52
N ILE A 13 19.84 -12.68 -26.17
CA ILE A 13 20.11 -13.40 -24.91
C ILE A 13 19.88 -12.46 -23.72
N PHE A 14 20.31 -11.20 -23.82
CA PHE A 14 20.08 -10.21 -22.76
C PHE A 14 18.59 -9.87 -22.63
N GLN A 15 17.88 -9.70 -23.75
CA GLN A 15 16.44 -9.44 -23.73
C GLN A 15 15.67 -10.61 -23.11
N GLN A 16 16.01 -11.85 -23.45
CA GLN A 16 15.43 -13.05 -22.84
C GLN A 16 15.74 -13.12 -21.34
N ALA A 17 16.99 -12.88 -20.94
CA ALA A 17 17.38 -12.86 -19.54
C ALA A 17 16.65 -11.75 -18.75
N LEU A 18 16.42 -10.60 -19.37
CA LEU A 18 15.69 -9.48 -18.78
C LEU A 18 14.20 -9.81 -18.60
N VAL A 19 13.57 -10.44 -19.59
CA VAL A 19 12.17 -10.91 -19.49
C VAL A 19 12.04 -11.93 -18.36
N GLU A 20 12.96 -12.88 -18.27
CA GLU A 20 12.97 -13.86 -17.18
C GLU A 20 13.17 -13.19 -15.82
N TYR A 21 14.15 -12.28 -15.72
CA TYR A 21 14.44 -11.54 -14.50
C TYR A 21 13.25 -10.73 -14.02
N LYS A 22 12.46 -10.16 -14.93
CA LYS A 22 11.30 -9.32 -14.63
C LYS A 22 10.04 -10.09 -14.22
N LYS A 23 10.05 -11.42 -14.27
CA LYS A 23 8.91 -12.21 -13.82
C LYS A 23 8.59 -11.91 -12.34
N PRO A 24 7.30 -11.78 -11.98
CA PRO A 24 6.92 -11.62 -10.60
C PRO A 24 7.39 -12.80 -9.73
N ILE A 25 7.74 -12.52 -8.48
CA ILE A 25 8.10 -13.54 -7.49
C ILE A 25 6.89 -13.78 -6.58
N ILE A 26 6.56 -15.05 -6.33
CA ILE A 26 5.60 -15.42 -5.28
C ILE A 26 6.35 -15.56 -3.95
N ILE A 27 5.86 -14.89 -2.92
CA ILE A 27 6.40 -14.89 -1.56
C ILE A 27 5.30 -15.37 -0.61
N TYR A 28 5.67 -16.25 0.32
CA TYR A 28 4.76 -16.72 1.36
C TYR A 28 5.23 -16.26 2.73
N ASP A 29 4.35 -15.61 3.49
CA ASP A 29 4.56 -15.29 4.90
C ASP A 29 3.46 -15.93 5.76
N LYS A 30 3.82 -16.38 6.97
CA LYS A 30 2.88 -17.08 7.86
C LYS A 30 1.70 -16.21 8.32
N GLN A 31 1.88 -14.90 8.40
CA GLN A 31 0.89 -13.94 8.84
C GLN A 31 0.15 -13.31 7.66
N LEU A 32 0.89 -12.95 6.59
CA LEU A 32 0.33 -12.24 5.43
C LEU A 32 -0.18 -13.17 4.31
N GLY A 33 0.16 -14.45 4.34
CA GLY A 33 -0.22 -15.41 3.30
C GLY A 33 0.63 -15.28 2.04
N GLU A 34 0.00 -15.56 0.89
CA GLU A 34 0.62 -15.46 -0.43
C GLU A 34 0.65 -14.01 -0.92
N MET A 35 1.81 -13.59 -1.41
CA MET A 35 2.07 -12.27 -1.96
C MET A 35 2.84 -12.39 -3.28
N THR A 36 2.68 -11.39 -4.14
CA THR A 36 3.40 -11.28 -5.40
C THR A 36 4.25 -10.02 -5.39
N TYR A 37 5.56 -10.17 -5.60
CA TYR A 37 6.47 -9.05 -5.82
C TYR A 37 6.65 -8.81 -7.32
N ASP A 38 6.11 -7.70 -7.81
CA ASP A 38 6.28 -7.25 -9.18
C ASP A 38 7.63 -6.54 -9.32
N ARG A 39 8.60 -7.22 -9.97
CA ARG A 39 9.94 -6.67 -10.20
C ARG A 39 9.98 -5.52 -11.19
N ASN A 40 8.95 -5.35 -12.02
CA ASN A 40 8.88 -4.21 -12.93
C ASN A 40 8.49 -2.93 -12.20
N LEU A 41 7.60 -3.06 -11.21
CA LEU A 41 7.05 -1.94 -10.45
C LEU A 41 7.74 -1.74 -9.10
N GLY A 42 8.55 -2.70 -8.65
CA GLY A 42 9.12 -2.69 -7.29
C GLY A 42 8.05 -2.84 -6.21
N GLU A 43 6.93 -3.48 -6.54
CA GLU A 43 5.69 -3.39 -5.78
C GLU A 43 5.31 -4.76 -5.21
N LEU A 44 5.00 -4.80 -3.91
CA LEU A 44 4.51 -5.98 -3.24
C LEU A 44 2.99 -5.94 -3.14
N LYS A 45 2.34 -6.96 -3.69
CA LYS A 45 0.88 -7.11 -3.74
C LYS A 45 0.43 -8.37 -3.03
N GLY A 46 -0.76 -8.34 -2.47
CA GLY A 46 -1.34 -9.54 -1.87
C GLY A 46 -2.74 -9.30 -1.34
N LYS A 47 -3.27 -10.33 -0.68
CA LYS A 47 -4.56 -10.29 0.00
C LYS A 47 -4.38 -10.58 1.47
N VAL A 48 -5.07 -9.84 2.33
CA VAL A 48 -5.02 -10.04 3.77
C VAL A 48 -6.40 -9.83 4.38
N ASN A 49 -6.68 -10.52 5.49
CA ASN A 49 -7.90 -10.26 6.25
C ASN A 49 -7.69 -9.02 7.13
N PHE A 50 -8.57 -8.03 6.97
CA PHE A 50 -8.62 -6.80 7.73
C PHE A 50 -10.05 -6.57 8.24
N LEU A 51 -10.24 -6.64 9.56
CA LEU A 51 -11.55 -6.48 10.22
C LEU A 51 -12.65 -7.33 9.58
N ASP A 52 -12.42 -8.65 9.53
CA ASP A 52 -13.33 -9.65 8.97
C ASP A 52 -13.62 -9.53 7.47
N LYS A 53 -12.88 -8.67 6.75
CA LYS A 53 -12.97 -8.53 5.29
C LYS A 53 -11.63 -8.87 4.65
N GLN A 54 -11.65 -9.64 3.58
CA GLN A 54 -10.47 -9.81 2.74
C GLN A 54 -10.28 -8.53 1.91
N ILE A 55 -9.10 -7.92 1.99
CA ILE A 55 -8.72 -6.75 1.22
C ILE A 55 -7.50 -7.07 0.35
N ASP A 56 -7.42 -6.41 -0.80
CA ASP A 56 -6.19 -6.33 -1.58
C ASP A 56 -5.31 -5.22 -1.00
N PHE A 57 -4.01 -5.48 -0.90
CA PHE A 57 -3.01 -4.47 -0.56
C PHE A 57 -1.96 -4.36 -1.66
N SER A 58 -1.41 -3.16 -1.77
CA SER A 58 -0.26 -2.87 -2.64
C SER A 58 0.67 -1.91 -1.91
N VAL A 59 1.94 -2.26 -1.83
CA VAL A 59 2.97 -1.43 -1.22
C VAL A 59 4.09 -1.25 -2.21
N ASN A 60 4.33 0.00 -2.60
CA ASN A 60 5.52 0.40 -3.32
C ASN A 60 6.46 1.08 -2.32
N ASP A 61 7.70 0.60 -2.23
CA ASP A 61 8.73 1.23 -1.41
C ASP A 61 9.44 2.29 -2.26
N ASP A 62 8.78 3.45 -2.38
CA ASP A 62 9.26 4.63 -3.09
C ASP A 62 10.16 5.52 -2.22
N VAL A 63 10.93 4.89 -1.32
CA VAL A 63 11.81 5.61 -0.41
C VAL A 63 13.26 5.42 -0.87
N ASP A 64 13.88 6.53 -1.27
CA ASP A 64 15.33 6.81 -1.24
C ASP A 64 15.87 6.70 0.20
N SER A 65 15.62 5.57 0.85
CA SER A 65 16.16 5.29 2.16
C SER A 65 17.58 4.77 1.95
N ASP A 66 18.56 5.50 2.48
CA ASP A 66 19.99 5.09 2.57
C ASP A 66 20.21 3.75 3.34
N ASP A 67 19.15 3.13 3.82
CA ASP A 67 19.18 1.84 4.48
C ASP A 67 19.36 0.72 3.45
N ASN A 68 20.51 0.04 3.50
CA ASN A 68 20.89 -1.15 2.72
C ASN A 68 19.97 -2.39 2.89
N GLN A 69 18.73 -2.22 3.36
CA GLN A 69 17.76 -3.30 3.52
C GLN A 69 17.01 -3.58 2.20
N PRO A 70 16.79 -4.85 1.82
CA PRO A 70 15.99 -5.19 0.66
C PRO A 70 14.56 -4.61 0.78
N LYS A 71 14.11 -3.91 -0.27
CA LYS A 71 12.81 -3.23 -0.33
C LYS A 71 11.61 -4.12 0.06
N ALA A 72 11.62 -5.37 -0.40
CA ALA A 72 10.55 -6.33 -0.11
C ALA A 72 10.46 -6.71 1.38
N ASP A 73 11.60 -6.89 2.06
CA ASP A 73 11.62 -7.29 3.47
C ASP A 73 11.04 -6.20 4.38
N ARG A 74 11.31 -4.93 4.05
CA ARG A 74 10.74 -3.78 4.76
C ARG A 74 9.25 -3.64 4.54
N ALA A 75 8.79 -3.77 3.28
CA ALA A 75 7.38 -3.76 2.97
C ALA A 75 6.64 -4.84 3.77
N ILE A 76 7.19 -6.06 3.82
CA ILE A 76 6.67 -7.16 4.64
C ILE A 76 6.65 -6.78 6.13
N HIS A 77 7.74 -6.21 6.66
CA HIS A 77 7.81 -5.80 8.07
C HIS A 77 6.73 -4.75 8.43
N HIS A 78 6.55 -3.73 7.60
CA HIS A 78 5.52 -2.71 7.79
C HIS A 78 4.11 -3.30 7.72
N LEU A 79 3.84 -4.15 6.73
CA LEU A 79 2.56 -4.86 6.61
C LEU A 79 2.27 -5.72 7.84
N LYS A 80 3.26 -6.48 8.33
CA LYS A 80 3.10 -7.30 9.55
C LYS A 80 2.81 -6.48 10.79
N THR A 81 3.37 -5.27 10.87
CA THR A 81 3.09 -4.33 11.97
C THR A 81 1.67 -3.75 11.85
N PHE A 82 1.25 -3.41 10.65
CA PHE A 82 -0.10 -2.88 10.39
C PHE A 82 -1.19 -3.94 10.65
N PHE A 83 -0.96 -5.19 10.22
CA PHE A 83 -1.87 -6.33 10.37
C PHE A 83 -1.52 -7.25 11.55
N GLN A 84 -0.80 -6.75 12.56
CA GLN A 84 -0.27 -7.57 13.65
C GLN A 84 -1.34 -8.30 14.45
N SER A 85 -2.42 -7.60 14.75
CA SER A 85 -3.55 -8.12 15.51
C SER A 85 -4.84 -7.41 15.10
N GLU A 86 -5.97 -7.99 15.49
CA GLU A 86 -7.28 -7.37 15.30
C GLU A 86 -7.38 -6.04 16.08
N GLU A 87 -6.80 -5.96 17.28
CA GLU A 87 -6.75 -4.73 18.08
C GLU A 87 -5.94 -3.63 17.38
N THR A 88 -4.75 -3.97 16.88
CA THR A 88 -3.90 -3.05 16.11
C THR A 88 -4.61 -2.58 14.85
N SER A 89 -5.29 -3.50 14.14
CA SER A 89 -6.06 -3.20 12.94
C SER A 89 -7.25 -2.27 13.24
N LYS A 90 -7.95 -2.48 14.35
CA LYS A 90 -9.05 -1.61 14.82
C LYS A 90 -8.54 -0.21 15.16
N ALA A 91 -7.42 -0.11 15.87
CA ALA A 91 -6.79 1.16 16.21
C ALA A 91 -6.36 1.94 14.95
N TRP A 92 -5.77 1.26 13.96
CA TRP A 92 -5.42 1.87 12.68
C TRP A 92 -6.66 2.31 11.90
N ASN A 93 -7.70 1.49 11.84
CA ASN A 93 -8.95 1.85 11.19
C ASN A 93 -9.55 3.12 11.79
N GLN A 94 -9.61 3.21 13.12
CA GLN A 94 -10.13 4.40 13.81
C GLN A 94 -9.29 5.65 13.49
N LYS A 95 -7.96 5.53 13.51
CA LYS A 95 -7.06 6.64 13.16
C LYS A 95 -7.27 7.10 11.71
N LEU A 96 -7.37 6.16 10.77
CA LEU A 96 -7.58 6.46 9.34
C LEU A 96 -8.94 7.11 9.11
N ARG A 97 -10.01 6.64 9.75
CA ARG A 97 -11.34 7.26 9.63
C ARG A 97 -11.39 8.65 10.25
N LYS A 98 -10.74 8.85 11.40
CA LYS A 98 -10.62 10.18 12.01
C LYS A 98 -9.90 11.15 11.07
N PHE A 99 -8.75 10.74 10.54
CA PHE A 99 -8.00 11.54 9.58
C PHE A 99 -8.82 11.85 8.32
N ALA A 100 -9.49 10.85 7.73
CA ALA A 100 -10.36 11.06 6.58
C ALA A 100 -11.51 12.03 6.88
N THR A 101 -12.08 11.99 8.08
CA THR A 101 -13.10 12.94 8.53
C THR A 101 -12.54 14.36 8.53
N GLU A 102 -11.40 14.57 9.18
CA GLU A 102 -10.75 15.89 9.29
C GLU A 102 -10.38 16.46 7.91
N GLN A 103 -9.92 15.62 6.98
CA GLN A 103 -9.51 16.05 5.65
C GLN A 103 -10.67 16.27 4.67
N LEU A 104 -11.78 15.54 4.81
CA LEU A 104 -12.86 15.53 3.82
C LEU A 104 -14.11 16.29 4.29
N ILE A 105 -14.21 16.67 5.56
CA ILE A 105 -15.41 17.32 6.10
C ILE A 105 -15.76 18.63 5.38
N GLU A 106 -14.78 19.48 5.06
CA GLU A 106 -15.05 20.76 4.39
C GLU A 106 -15.55 20.54 2.95
N ASN A 107 -15.00 19.55 2.25
CA ASN A 107 -15.50 19.15 0.93
C ASN A 107 -16.94 18.61 1.03
N ALA A 108 -17.22 17.78 2.04
CA ALA A 108 -18.54 17.22 2.28
C ALA A 108 -19.57 18.31 2.62
N LYS A 109 -19.19 19.31 3.44
CA LYS A 109 -20.01 20.48 3.74
C LYS A 109 -20.31 21.29 2.48
N HIS A 110 -19.31 21.54 1.64
CA HIS A 110 -19.48 22.28 0.39
C HIS A 110 -20.53 21.62 -0.51
N TRP A 111 -20.43 20.30 -0.73
CA TRP A 111 -21.40 19.55 -1.53
C TRP A 111 -22.79 19.44 -0.88
N GLN A 112 -22.88 19.45 0.45
CA GLN A 112 -24.17 19.33 1.15
C GLN A 112 -24.87 20.68 1.34
N ALA A 113 -24.13 21.80 1.37
CA ALA A 113 -24.70 23.15 1.39
C ALA A 113 -25.52 23.44 0.13
N GLU A 114 -25.15 22.86 -1.02
CA GLU A 114 -25.96 22.88 -2.26
C GLU A 114 -27.35 22.24 -2.06
N LYS A 115 -27.53 21.42 -1.01
CA LYS A 115 -28.77 20.72 -0.66
C LYS A 115 -29.44 21.27 0.61
N GLY A 116 -28.99 22.41 1.14
CA GLY A 116 -29.66 23.13 2.23
C GLY A 116 -29.45 22.59 3.65
N HIS A 117 -28.43 21.75 3.90
CA HIS A 117 -28.09 21.26 5.24
C HIS A 117 -26.59 21.35 5.51
N THR A 118 -26.22 21.93 6.65
CA THR A 118 -24.83 22.06 7.10
C THR A 118 -24.41 20.81 7.86
N LEU A 119 -23.48 20.03 7.28
CA LEU A 119 -22.95 18.82 7.89
C LEU A 119 -21.96 19.13 9.02
N THR A 120 -22.11 18.49 10.17
CA THR A 120 -21.12 18.52 11.26
C THR A 120 -20.07 17.43 11.12
N ALA A 121 -18.92 17.58 11.80
CA ALA A 121 -17.85 16.59 11.78
C ALA A 121 -18.29 15.24 12.36
N ASP A 122 -19.07 15.25 13.46
CA ASP A 122 -19.57 14.02 14.09
C ASP A 122 -20.56 13.28 13.18
N GLU A 123 -21.45 14.01 12.50
CA GLU A 123 -22.36 13.41 11.51
C GLU A 123 -21.60 12.79 10.34
N PHE A 124 -20.55 13.46 9.84
CA PHE A 124 -19.73 12.92 8.77
C PHE A 124 -18.93 11.69 9.23
N TYR A 125 -18.32 11.75 10.41
CA TYR A 125 -17.60 10.62 11.00
C TYR A 125 -18.50 9.39 11.10
N ASN A 126 -19.73 9.56 11.61
CA ASN A 126 -20.72 8.49 11.74
C ASN A 126 -21.13 7.90 10.39
N ARG A 127 -21.33 8.74 9.36
CA ARG A 127 -21.65 8.27 8.00
C ARG A 127 -20.55 7.38 7.43
N ILE A 128 -19.29 7.71 7.67
CA ILE A 128 -18.15 6.93 7.18
C ILE A 128 -17.80 5.75 8.10
N GLN A 129 -18.54 5.47 9.17
CA GLN A 129 -18.38 4.22 9.95
C GLN A 129 -19.14 3.03 9.35
N LEU A 130 -20.13 3.28 8.50
CA LEU A 130 -21.03 2.28 7.89
C LEU A 130 -20.30 1.34 6.91
#